data_AF-I0FDW5-F1
#
_entry.id   AF-I0FDW5-F1
#
_cell.length_a   1.000
_cell.length_b   1.000
_cell.length_c   1.000
_cell.angle_alpha   90.00
_cell.angle_beta   90.00
_cell.angle_gamma   90.00
#
_symmetry.space_group_name_H-M   'P 1'
#
loop_
_entity.id
_entity.type
_entity.pdbx_description
1 polymer ?
#
loop_
_entity_poly.entity_id
_entity_poly.type
_entity_poly.pdbx_seq_one_letter_code
_entity_poly.pdbx_strand_id
1 'polypeptide(L)'
;MIMRYKMNILSKNKTYTFDLKVLPVYQWDSILGFSQNHGIDKLNDINYLKKITDLMIKPDFLTEFYKILDKNREYVSIYKEYLVGIIYSIQFNIFHRDSDFQKPSLIYLSEYEDTSGDFTKFTYINELWNYEYLTKEENE
;
A
#
# COMPACT_ATOMS: atom_id res chain seq x y z
N MET A 1 -19.67 -6.94 -2.15
CA MET A 1 -19.19 -5.56 -2.02
C MET A 1 -17.69 -5.58 -2.20
N ILE A 2 -17.12 -4.72 -3.06
CA ILE A 2 -15.66 -4.63 -3.23
C ILE A 2 -15.19 -3.64 -2.18
N MET A 3 -14.42 -4.10 -1.19
CA MET A 3 -13.89 -3.24 -0.15
C MET A 3 -12.83 -2.29 -0.73
N ARG A 4 -12.84 -1.04 -0.29
CA ARG A 4 -11.87 -0.02 -0.68
C ARG A 4 -11.07 0.47 0.52
N TYR A 5 -9.89 0.99 0.24
CA TYR A 5 -8.99 1.59 1.21
C TYR A 5 -8.42 2.88 0.64
N LYS A 6 -7.95 3.77 1.52
CA LYS A 6 -7.09 4.88 1.11
C LYS A 6 -5.66 4.58 1.52
N MET A 7 -4.74 4.57 0.55
CA MET A 7 -3.32 4.45 0.81
C MET A 7 -2.68 5.81 0.74
N ASN A 8 -1.90 6.13 1.76
CA ASN A 8 -1.10 7.34 1.84
C ASN A 8 0.36 7.00 1.60
N ILE A 9 1.02 7.86 0.82
CA ILE A 9 2.46 7.88 0.64
C ILE A 9 2.94 9.24 1.14
N LEU A 10 3.67 9.23 2.25
CA LEU A 10 4.25 10.44 2.83
C LEU A 10 5.49 10.81 2.03
N SER A 11 5.67 12.10 1.78
CA SER A 11 6.92 12.66 1.27
C SER A 11 7.21 13.96 2.02
N LYS A 12 8.46 14.42 1.99
CA LYS A 12 8.89 15.65 2.66
C LYS A 12 7.99 16.87 2.39
N ASN A 13 7.42 16.96 1.19
CA ASN A 13 6.67 18.14 0.78
C ASN A 13 5.15 17.98 0.86
N LYS A 14 4.65 16.74 0.80
CA LYS A 14 3.21 16.44 0.80
C LYS A 14 2.91 14.96 1.00
N THR A 15 1.68 14.69 1.39
CA THR A 15 1.09 13.34 1.39
C THR A 15 0.35 13.10 0.08
N TYR A 16 0.61 11.97 -0.56
CA TYR A 16 -0.15 11.49 -1.73
C TYR A 16 -1.15 10.45 -1.27
N THR A 17 -2.43 10.63 -1.58
CA THR A 17 -3.49 9.69 -1.22
C THR A 17 -4.05 9.03 -2.48
N PHE A 18 -4.20 7.71 -2.43
CA PHE A 18 -4.72 6.90 -3.52
C PHE A 18 -5.81 5.98 -3.03
N ASP A 19 -6.88 5.86 -3.81
CA ASP A 19 -7.93 4.87 -3.54
C ASP A 19 -7.45 3.49 -4.03
N LEU A 20 -7.56 2.49 -3.16
CA LEU A 20 -7.26 1.10 -3.42
C LEU A 20 -8.55 0.31 -3.35
N LYS A 21 -8.76 -0.61 -4.29
CA LYS A 21 -9.84 -1.60 -4.22
C LYS A 21 -9.27 -3.00 -4.08
N VAL A 22 -9.96 -3.85 -3.31
CA VAL A 22 -9.65 -5.27 -3.20
C VAL A 22 -9.91 -5.95 -4.55
N LEU A 23 -8.98 -6.81 -5.00
CA LEU A 23 -9.25 -7.64 -6.16
C LEU A 23 -9.96 -8.93 -5.74
N PRO A 24 -10.98 -9.35 -6.49
CA PRO A 24 -11.51 -10.70 -6.36
C PRO A 24 -10.42 -11.75 -6.61
N VAL A 25 -10.48 -12.87 -5.89
CA VAL A 25 -9.51 -13.98 -5.99
C VAL A 25 -9.29 -14.45 -7.43
N TYR A 26 -10.35 -14.53 -8.24
CA TYR A 26 -10.22 -14.96 -9.65
C TYR A 26 -9.39 -14.00 -10.51
N GLN A 27 -9.44 -12.68 -10.26
CA GLN A 27 -8.60 -11.71 -10.99
C GLN A 27 -7.14 -11.88 -10.60
N TRP A 28 -6.90 -12.15 -9.32
CA TRP A 28 -5.58 -12.44 -8.78
C TRP A 28 -4.99 -13.72 -9.38
N ASP A 29 -5.77 -14.79 -9.42
CA ASP A 29 -5.37 -16.08 -9.97
C ASP A 29 -5.02 -15.99 -11.46
N SER A 30 -5.79 -15.21 -12.22
CA SER A 30 -5.51 -14.93 -13.64
C SER A 30 -4.19 -14.20 -13.86
N ILE A 31 -3.72 -13.44 -12.88
CA ILE A 31 -2.52 -12.61 -13.01
C ILE A 31 -1.32 -13.37 -12.48
N LEU A 32 -1.41 -13.96 -11.28
CA LEU A 32 -0.28 -14.65 -10.68
C LEU A 32 -0.09 -16.06 -11.20
N GLY A 33 -1.13 -16.76 -11.65
CA GLY A 33 -1.05 -18.18 -11.99
C GLY A 33 -0.91 -19.05 -10.73
N PHE A 34 -2.05 -19.51 -10.24
CA PHE A 34 -2.34 -20.63 -9.31
C PHE A 34 -1.55 -20.83 -8.01
N SER A 35 -0.48 -20.09 -7.71
CA SER A 35 0.24 -20.22 -6.44
C SER A 35 0.17 -18.95 -5.61
N GLN A 36 -0.80 -18.94 -4.69
CA GLN A 36 -0.92 -17.92 -3.64
C GLN A 36 0.28 -17.95 -2.68
N ASN A 37 0.93 -19.12 -2.53
CA ASN A 37 2.09 -19.33 -1.66
C ASN A 37 3.34 -18.55 -2.09
N HIS A 38 3.38 -18.04 -3.33
CA HIS A 38 4.46 -17.19 -3.86
C HIS A 38 3.97 -15.79 -4.21
N GLY A 39 2.87 -15.33 -3.60
CA GLY A 39 2.25 -14.04 -3.95
C GLY A 39 3.20 -12.86 -3.81
N ILE A 40 3.93 -12.78 -2.69
CA ILE A 40 4.91 -11.72 -2.42
C ILE A 40 6.07 -11.78 -3.42
N ASP A 41 6.64 -12.97 -3.65
CA ASP A 41 7.75 -13.17 -4.59
C ASP A 41 7.36 -12.73 -6.01
N LYS A 42 6.14 -13.03 -6.44
CA LYS A 42 5.63 -12.60 -7.74
C LYS A 42 5.38 -11.10 -7.81
N LEU A 43 4.94 -10.48 -6.73
CA LEU A 43 4.77 -9.03 -6.66
C LEU A 43 6.11 -8.27 -6.68
N ASN A 44 7.23 -8.93 -6.36
CA ASN A 44 8.56 -8.35 -6.57
C ASN A 44 8.96 -8.27 -8.05
N ASP A 45 8.33 -9.05 -8.93
CA ASP A 45 8.48 -8.88 -10.38
C ASP A 45 7.60 -7.71 -10.87
N ILE A 46 8.27 -6.75 -11.50
CA ILE A 46 7.69 -5.48 -11.94
C ILE A 46 6.49 -5.64 -12.88
N ASN A 47 6.44 -6.72 -13.66
CA ASN A 47 5.34 -6.96 -14.60
C ASN A 47 4.05 -7.31 -13.86
N TYR A 48 4.13 -8.14 -12.82
CA TYR A 48 2.97 -8.47 -12.00
C TYR A 48 2.57 -7.30 -11.12
N LEU A 49 3.54 -6.62 -10.50
CA LEU A 49 3.26 -5.41 -9.72
C LEU A 49 2.48 -4.39 -10.56
N LYS A 50 2.92 -4.12 -11.80
CA LYS A 50 2.25 -3.20 -12.72
C LYS A 50 0.80 -3.61 -12.99
N LYS A 51 0.58 -4.87 -13.39
CA LYS A 51 -0.76 -5.39 -13.66
C LYS A 51 -1.68 -5.26 -12.45
N ILE A 52 -1.16 -5.58 -11.26
CA ILE A 52 -1.90 -5.51 -10.02
C ILE A 52 -2.21 -4.06 -9.64
N THR A 53 -1.24 -3.15 -9.72
CA THR A 53 -1.46 -1.73 -9.39
C THR A 53 -2.44 -1.05 -10.34
N ASP A 54 -2.37 -1.38 -11.63
CA ASP A 54 -3.31 -0.85 -12.64
C ASP A 54 -4.74 -1.29 -12.34
N LEU A 55 -4.91 -2.50 -11.78
CA LEU A 55 -6.20 -3.01 -11.38
C LEU A 55 -6.65 -2.51 -10.02
N MET A 56 -5.79 -2.42 -9.01
CA MET A 56 -6.17 -2.07 -7.63
C MET A 56 -6.25 -0.58 -7.36
N ILE A 57 -5.40 0.21 -8.00
CA ILE A 57 -5.18 1.60 -7.63
C ILE A 57 -5.68 2.50 -8.76
N LYS A 58 -4.83 2.71 -9.76
CA LYS A 58 -5.13 3.43 -10.99
C LYS A 58 -4.05 3.13 -12.03
N PRO A 59 -4.37 3.29 -13.32
CA PRO A 59 -3.36 3.34 -14.36
C PRO A 59 -2.27 4.37 -14.04
N ASP A 60 -1.03 4.06 -14.43
CA ASP A 60 0.16 4.92 -14.23
C ASP A 60 0.58 5.17 -12.78
N PHE A 61 -0.03 4.49 -11.80
CA PHE A 61 0.37 4.59 -10.39
C PHE A 61 1.88 4.35 -10.22
N LEU A 62 2.44 3.31 -10.84
CA LEU A 62 3.88 3.03 -10.71
C LEU A 62 4.75 4.15 -11.27
N THR A 63 4.34 4.81 -12.35
CA THR A 63 5.06 5.96 -12.90
C THR A 63 5.11 7.12 -11.90
N GLU A 64 4.00 7.40 -11.23
CA GLU A 64 3.95 8.40 -10.17
C GLU A 64 4.75 7.97 -8.94
N PHE A 65 4.61 6.71 -8.53
CA PHE A 65 5.32 6.11 -7.42
C PHE A 65 6.84 6.19 -7.61
N TYR A 66 7.36 5.87 -8.80
CA TYR A 66 8.78 6.02 -9.10
C TYR A 66 9.28 7.47 -9.04
N LYS A 67 8.44 8.45 -9.37
CA LYS A 67 8.78 9.88 -9.17
C LYS A 67 8.84 10.26 -7.70
N ILE A 68 7.99 9.66 -6.87
CA ILE A 68 8.04 9.84 -5.41
C ILE A 68 9.31 9.20 -4.86
N LEU A 69 9.61 7.95 -5.26
CA LEU A 69 10.82 7.22 -4.89
C LEU A 69 12.10 7.98 -5.27
N ASP A 70 12.17 8.52 -6.48
CA ASP A 70 13.36 9.25 -6.94
C ASP A 70 13.68 10.48 -6.07
N LYS A 71 12.64 11.12 -5.52
CA LYS A 71 12.77 12.25 -4.58
C LYS A 71 13.13 11.84 -3.16
N ASN A 72 12.89 10.58 -2.79
CA ASN A 72 13.07 10.05 -1.44
C ASN A 72 13.94 8.77 -1.50
N ARG A 73 15.03 8.82 -2.29
CA ARG A 73 15.84 7.64 -2.66
C ARG A 73 16.38 6.86 -1.47
N GLU A 74 16.66 7.54 -0.38
CA GLU A 74 17.15 6.94 0.86
C GLU A 74 16.16 5.94 1.49
N TYR A 75 14.85 6.13 1.27
CA TYR A 75 13.79 5.25 1.80
C TYR A 75 13.27 4.25 0.76
N VAL A 76 14.00 4.00 -0.34
CA VAL A 76 13.54 3.15 -1.44
C VAL A 76 13.18 1.73 -0.99
N SER A 77 13.90 1.17 -0.02
CA SER A 77 13.58 -0.17 0.51
C SER A 77 12.19 -0.17 1.15
N ILE A 78 11.96 0.77 2.07
CA ILE A 78 10.70 0.90 2.83
C ILE A 78 9.52 1.04 1.88
N TYR A 79 9.58 2.00 0.95
CA TYR A 79 8.48 2.20 0.02
C TYR A 79 8.19 0.96 -0.84
N LYS A 80 9.22 0.26 -1.33
CA LYS A 80 9.04 -0.93 -2.17
C LYS A 80 8.48 -2.11 -1.38
N GLU A 81 9.08 -2.41 -0.22
CA GLU A 81 8.68 -3.54 0.63
C GLU A 81 7.26 -3.35 1.16
N TYR A 82 6.95 -2.18 1.72
CA TYR A 82 5.62 -1.93 2.25
C TYR A 82 4.55 -1.80 1.15
N LEU A 83 4.85 -1.24 -0.03
CA LEU A 83 3.89 -1.23 -1.14
C LEU A 83 3.48 -2.66 -1.50
N VAL A 84 4.46 -3.56 -1.70
CA VAL A 84 4.21 -4.97 -2.02
C VAL A 84 3.42 -5.64 -0.89
N GLY A 85 3.83 -5.43 0.36
CA GLY A 85 3.18 -5.99 1.54
C GLY A 85 1.73 -5.52 1.72
N ILE A 86 1.45 -4.24 1.48
CA ILE A 86 0.10 -3.66 1.53
C ILE A 86 -0.79 -4.26 0.45
N ILE A 87 -0.31 -4.28 -0.80
CA ILE A 87 -1.05 -4.86 -1.92
C ILE A 87 -1.41 -6.32 -1.64
N TYR A 88 -0.44 -7.10 -1.17
CA TYR A 88 -0.65 -8.49 -0.78
C TYR A 88 -1.66 -8.61 0.37
N SER A 89 -1.51 -7.80 1.42
CA SER A 89 -2.36 -7.88 2.62
C SER A 89 -3.80 -7.48 2.37
N ILE A 90 -4.03 -6.48 1.51
CA ILE A 90 -5.36 -6.07 1.07
C ILE A 90 -6.05 -7.21 0.33
N GLN A 91 -5.32 -7.89 -0.55
CA GLN A 91 -5.87 -9.01 -1.34
C GLN A 91 -6.48 -10.10 -0.45
N PHE A 92 -5.80 -10.44 0.64
CA PHE A 92 -6.25 -11.47 1.57
C PHE A 92 -7.07 -10.92 2.75
N ASN A 93 -7.34 -9.61 2.76
CA ASN A 93 -7.98 -8.90 3.87
C ASN A 93 -7.33 -9.22 5.23
N ILE A 94 -5.99 -9.22 5.26
CA ILE A 94 -5.18 -9.55 6.45
C ILE A 94 -4.38 -8.36 6.97
N PHE A 95 -4.49 -7.19 6.35
CA PHE A 95 -3.72 -6.00 6.73
C PHE A 95 -3.84 -5.68 8.24
N HIS A 96 -5.05 -5.74 8.80
CA HIS A 96 -5.32 -5.50 10.22
C HIS A 96 -4.78 -6.59 11.17
N ARG A 97 -4.21 -7.69 10.65
CA ARG A 97 -3.70 -8.79 11.46
C ARG A 97 -2.21 -8.70 11.70
N ASP A 98 -1.49 -7.98 10.84
CA ASP A 98 -0.05 -7.81 10.95
C ASP A 98 0.27 -6.53 11.72
N SER A 99 0.95 -6.66 12.87
CA SER A 99 1.31 -5.52 13.70
C SER A 99 2.29 -4.57 13.00
N ASP A 100 3.13 -5.08 12.10
CA ASP A 100 4.13 -4.25 11.42
C ASP A 100 3.48 -3.32 10.38
N PHE A 101 2.34 -3.71 9.82
CA PHE A 101 1.52 -2.82 8.99
C PHE A 101 0.64 -1.85 9.77
N GLN A 102 0.44 -2.08 11.08
CA GLN A 102 -0.22 -1.11 11.97
C GLN A 102 0.75 -0.07 12.53
N LYS A 103 2.06 -0.28 12.38
CA LYS A 103 3.06 0.71 12.78
C LYS A 103 3.14 1.84 11.75
N PRO A 104 3.48 3.05 12.20
CA PRO A 104 3.69 4.16 11.29
C PRO A 104 4.83 3.89 10.31
N SER A 105 4.58 4.09 9.00
CA SER A 105 5.60 3.98 7.95
C SER A 105 5.35 5.03 6.87
N LEU A 106 6.29 5.21 5.94
CA LEU A 106 6.17 6.19 4.86
C LEU A 106 5.08 5.85 3.84
N ILE A 107 4.55 4.63 3.87
CA ILE A 107 3.42 4.19 3.05
C ILE A 107 2.48 3.29 3.86
N TYR A 108 1.23 3.72 4.01
CA TYR A 108 0.27 3.06 4.91
C TYR A 108 -1.17 3.23 4.43
N LEU A 109 -2.12 2.49 5.02
CA LEU A 109 -3.55 2.65 4.74
C LEU A 109 -4.19 3.60 5.75
N SER A 110 -4.76 4.71 5.32
CA SER A 110 -5.38 5.68 6.24
C SER A 110 -6.83 5.34 6.60
N GLU A 111 -7.58 4.81 5.64
CA GLU A 111 -9.02 4.59 5.75
C GLU A 111 -9.44 3.28 5.06
N TYR A 112 -10.58 2.73 5.48
CA TYR A 112 -11.27 1.64 4.82
C TYR A 112 -12.74 1.98 4.58
N GLU A 113 -13.33 1.46 3.51
CA GLU A 113 -14.76 1.57 3.21
C GLU A 113 -15.54 0.63 4.14
N ASP A 114 -16.49 1.19 4.88
CA ASP A 114 -17.34 0.46 5.80
C ASP A 114 -18.56 -0.18 5.10
N THR A 115 -19.44 -0.82 5.87
CA THR A 115 -20.65 -1.47 5.33
C THR A 115 -21.67 -0.48 4.76
N SER A 116 -21.55 0.81 5.08
CA SER A 116 -22.41 1.90 4.62
C SER A 116 -21.90 2.51 3.30
N GLY A 117 -20.65 2.19 2.92
CA GLY A 117 -19.97 2.79 1.77
C GLY A 117 -19.17 4.05 2.12
N ASP A 118 -19.09 4.40 3.41
CA ASP A 118 -18.32 5.55 3.89
C ASP A 118 -16.90 5.13 4.28
N PHE A 119 -15.95 6.06 4.15
CA PHE A 119 -14.58 5.80 4.59
C PHE A 119 -14.40 6.07 6.08
N THR A 120 -13.97 5.05 6.81
CA THR A 120 -13.63 5.11 8.24
C THR A 120 -12.11 5.08 8.42
N LYS A 121 -11.57 5.99 9.23
CA LYS A 121 -10.14 6.07 9.56
C LYS A 121 -9.71 4.92 10.48
N PHE A 122 -8.53 4.34 10.23
CA PHE A 122 -7.97 3.34 11.14
C PHE A 122 -7.57 3.95 12.50
N THR A 123 -7.86 3.22 13.58
CA THR A 123 -7.64 3.68 14.96
C THR A 123 -6.17 3.80 15.36
N TYR A 124 -5.27 3.09 14.68
CA TYR A 124 -3.83 3.15 14.95
C TYR A 124 -3.19 4.46 14.46
N ILE A 125 -3.92 5.28 13.69
CA ILE A 125 -3.41 6.51 13.06
C ILE A 125 -3.78 7.73 13.90
N ASN A 126 -2.76 8.38 14.45
CA ASN A 126 -2.90 9.61 15.24
C ASN A 126 -2.29 10.82 14.51
N GLU A 127 -2.23 11.97 15.17
CA GLU A 127 -1.75 13.24 14.59
C GLU A 127 -0.23 13.27 14.32
N LEU A 128 0.52 12.35 14.91
CA LEU A 128 1.97 12.25 14.73
C LEU A 128 2.35 11.57 13.41
N TRP A 129 1.39 11.04 12.65
CA TRP A 129 1.63 10.35 11.38
C TRP A 129 1.95 11.35 10.24
N ASN A 130 3.15 11.93 10.30
CA ASN A 130 3.69 12.85 9.30
C ASN A 130 5.15 12.48 8.96
N TYR A 131 5.64 13.03 7.84
CA TYR A 131 6.96 12.68 7.33
C TYR A 131 8.08 13.00 8.33
N GLU A 132 8.02 14.17 8.98
CA GLU A 132 9.05 14.62 9.92
C GLU A 132 9.15 13.73 11.15
N TYR A 133 8.02 13.25 11.68
CA TYR A 133 8.01 12.36 12.83
C TYR A 133 8.61 11.00 12.48
N LEU A 134 8.21 10.42 11.35
CA LEU A 134 8.62 9.06 10.95
C LEU A 134 10.07 8.93 10.50
N THR A 135 10.64 10.02 9.99
CA THR A 135 12.04 10.03 9.54
C THR A 135 13.02 10.42 10.64
N LYS A 136 12.53 10.91 11.79
CA LYS A 136 13.37 11.22 12.96
C LYS A 136 13.80 9.96 13.71
N GLU A 137 12.91 8.99 13.89
CA GLU A 137 13.21 7.75 14.62
C GLU A 137 14.28 6.86 13.93
N GLU A 138 14.55 7.05 12.63
CA GLU A 138 15.64 6.33 11.94
C GLU A 138 17.04 6.95 12.16
N ASN A 139 17.13 8.15 12.75
CA ASN A 139 18.37 8.91 12.93
C ASN A 139 18.79 9.10 14.41
N GLU A 140 18.10 8.48 15.36
CA GLU A 140 18.45 8.40 16.78
C GLU A 140 18.84 6.98 17.19
#